data_AF-A0A2T1G3F7-F1
#
_entry.id   AF-A0A2T1G3F7-F1
#
_cell.length_a   1.000
_cell.length_b   1.000
_cell.length_c   1.000
_cell.angle_alpha   90.00
_cell.angle_beta   90.00
_cell.angle_gamma   90.00
#
_symmetry.space_group_name_H-M   'P 1'
#
loop_
_entity.id
_entity.type
_entity.pdbx_description
1 polymer ?
#
loop_
_entity_poly.entity_id
_entity_poly.type
_entity_poly.pdbx_seq_one_letter_code
_entity_poly.pdbx_strand_id
1 'polypeptide(L)'
;MKKIILFVLAFIVTAFVSPIVRYYLIGILRFLAAPAWLIAVLVPVLTWLIDFVLLLLLFLKPLLLQDYLKEQEFVAVEPDEFSQLDVKSLQHYTNALESAGFAKFIDFTMVYSKQKPGFARLFFHPQHYCWAEINQTFLSGRLMPVAATIISTLEPDWSLSTTDRKTSGFLLGLIYLLGHPRSLWINQPSVTPSKLLQIHLQRLRQIANTLTLEVTELSDASPDAYFDFQRRERIKRKQALQRKNMIVGIAEVLISAVNPKREWMGDYQKAVATKRQ
;
A
#
# COMPACT_ATOMS: atom_id res chain seq x y z
N MET A 1 -15.70 -25.34 -5.30
CA MET A 1 -15.76 -25.27 -3.81
C MET A 1 -15.74 -23.84 -3.26
N LYS A 2 -14.70 -23.00 -3.51
CA LYS A 2 -14.62 -21.62 -2.98
C LYS A 2 -15.83 -20.72 -3.29
N LYS A 3 -16.39 -20.80 -4.51
CA LYS A 3 -17.57 -20.01 -4.92
C LYS A 3 -18.84 -20.39 -4.15
N ILE A 4 -19.01 -21.67 -3.81
CA ILE A 4 -20.18 -22.17 -3.07
C ILE A 4 -20.13 -21.69 -1.61
N ILE A 5 -18.96 -21.78 -0.97
CA ILE A 5 -18.76 -21.29 0.39
C ILE A 5 -19.07 -19.79 0.47
N LEU A 6 -18.62 -19.02 -0.51
CA LEU A 6 -18.85 -17.57 -0.54
C LEU A 6 -20.32 -17.22 -0.76
N PHE A 7 -21.02 -17.99 -1.59
CA PHE A 7 -22.47 -17.85 -1.81
C PHE A 7 -23.27 -18.20 -0.55
N VAL A 8 -22.89 -19.26 0.17
CA VAL A 8 -23.52 -19.63 1.45
C VAL A 8 -23.28 -18.56 2.51
N LEU A 9 -22.06 -18.02 2.60
CA LEU A 9 -21.74 -16.90 3.51
C LEU A 9 -22.55 -15.63 3.17
N ALA A 10 -22.64 -15.28 1.89
CA ALA A 10 -23.47 -14.18 1.42
C ALA A 10 -24.94 -14.37 1.83
N PHE A 11 -25.48 -15.57 1.63
CA PHE A 11 -26.85 -15.91 2.03
C PHE A 11 -27.06 -15.86 3.54
N ILE A 12 -26.11 -16.34 4.34
CA ILE A 12 -26.20 -16.26 5.80
C ILE A 12 -26.18 -14.79 6.26
N VAL A 13 -25.32 -13.96 5.69
CA VAL A 13 -25.27 -12.54 6.06
C VAL A 13 -26.60 -11.85 5.74
N THR A 14 -27.14 -12.03 4.53
CA THR A 14 -28.42 -11.39 4.16
C THR A 14 -29.61 -11.96 4.93
N ALA A 15 -29.64 -13.26 5.20
CA ALA A 15 -30.75 -13.90 5.91
C ALA A 15 -30.79 -13.57 7.40
N PHE A 16 -29.64 -13.34 8.05
CA PHE A 16 -29.58 -13.13 9.51
C PHE A 16 -29.31 -11.68 9.93
N VAL A 17 -28.46 -10.94 9.20
CA VAL A 17 -28.13 -9.55 9.57
C VAL A 17 -29.26 -8.60 9.17
N SER A 18 -29.83 -8.79 7.98
CA SER A 18 -30.86 -7.89 7.43
C SER A 18 -32.10 -7.77 8.32
N PRO A 19 -32.69 -8.86 8.87
CA PRO A 19 -33.83 -8.75 9.78
C PRO A 19 -33.52 -8.01 11.09
N ILE A 20 -32.32 -8.22 11.64
CA ILE A 20 -31.89 -7.58 12.89
C ILE A 20 -31.71 -6.07 12.66
N VAL A 21 -30.98 -5.69 11.61
CA VAL A 21 -30.79 -4.27 11.22
C VAL A 21 -32.13 -3.61 10.95
N ARG A 22 -33.02 -4.28 10.21
CA ARG A 22 -34.37 -3.80 9.91
C ARG A 22 -35.15 -3.53 11.19
N TYR A 23 -35.11 -4.45 12.16
CA TYR A 23 -35.78 -4.31 13.45
C TYR A 23 -35.31 -3.07 14.20
N TYR A 24 -34.00 -2.86 14.32
CA TYR A 24 -33.44 -1.68 15.01
C TYR A 24 -33.74 -0.37 14.28
N LEU A 25 -33.62 -0.33 12.95
CA LEU A 25 -33.95 0.88 12.17
C LEU A 25 -35.42 1.28 12.34
N ILE A 26 -36.35 0.32 12.32
CA ILE A 26 -37.77 0.59 12.59
C ILE A 26 -37.97 1.13 14.01
N GLY A 27 -37.31 0.52 15.01
CA GLY A 27 -37.38 0.98 16.40
C GLY A 27 -36.90 2.43 16.58
N ILE A 28 -35.74 2.75 16.00
CA ILE A 28 -35.16 4.10 16.05
C ILE A 28 -36.06 5.12 15.35
N LEU A 29 -36.54 4.82 14.14
CA LEU A 29 -37.38 5.77 13.40
C LEU A 29 -38.75 5.97 14.06
N ARG A 30 -39.34 4.93 14.66
CA ARG A 30 -40.56 5.05 15.46
C ARG A 30 -40.34 5.90 16.72
N PHE A 31 -39.21 5.72 17.40
CA PHE A 31 -38.82 6.55 18.55
C PHE A 31 -38.69 8.03 18.19
N LEU A 32 -38.16 8.31 16.99
CA LEU A 32 -38.06 9.68 16.44
C LEU A 32 -39.38 10.20 15.82
N ALA A 33 -40.50 9.51 16.03
CA ALA A 33 -41.82 9.85 15.48
C ALA A 33 -41.82 10.06 13.95
N ALA A 34 -40.96 9.35 13.22
CA ALA A 34 -40.93 9.42 11.76
C ALA A 34 -42.27 8.91 11.18
N PRO A 35 -42.82 9.56 10.14
CA PRO A 35 -44.08 9.14 9.54
C PRO A 35 -43.94 7.77 8.87
N ALA A 36 -45.02 6.99 8.85
CA ALA A 36 -45.01 5.60 8.39
C ALA A 36 -44.50 5.43 6.95
N TRP A 37 -44.81 6.38 6.06
CA TRP A 37 -44.32 6.35 4.67
C TRP A 37 -42.79 6.46 4.59
N LEU A 38 -42.17 7.26 5.46
CA LEU A 38 -40.73 7.45 5.49
C LEU A 38 -40.04 6.17 5.98
N ILE A 39 -40.61 5.52 7.00
CA ILE A 39 -40.12 4.22 7.50
C ILE A 39 -40.22 3.16 6.40
N ALA A 40 -41.36 3.11 5.68
CA ALA A 40 -41.60 2.14 4.62
C ALA A 40 -40.60 2.26 3.45
N VAL A 41 -40.07 3.46 3.19
CA VAL A 41 -39.08 3.70 2.13
C VAL A 41 -37.64 3.60 2.63
N LEU A 42 -37.30 4.28 3.73
CA LEU A 42 -35.90 4.36 4.20
C LEU A 42 -35.39 3.02 4.69
N VAL A 43 -36.19 2.25 5.41
CA VAL A 43 -35.71 1.01 6.03
C VAL A 43 -35.29 -0.03 4.97
N PRO A 44 -36.09 -0.34 3.93
CA PRO A 44 -35.64 -1.22 2.85
C PRO A 44 -34.39 -0.71 2.13
N VAL A 45 -34.30 0.60 1.87
CA VAL A 45 -33.14 1.19 1.18
C VAL A 45 -31.87 1.04 2.01
N LEU A 46 -31.92 1.38 3.30
CA LEU A 46 -30.77 1.30 4.19
C LEU A 46 -30.35 -0.15 4.46
N THR A 47 -31.30 -1.07 4.65
CA THR A 47 -31.01 -2.50 4.82
C THR A 47 -30.38 -3.09 3.56
N TRP A 48 -30.94 -2.81 2.39
CA TRP A 48 -30.36 -3.21 1.12
C TRP A 48 -28.94 -2.66 0.93
N LEU A 49 -28.72 -1.38 1.27
CA LEU A 49 -27.39 -0.77 1.18
C LEU A 49 -26.39 -1.43 2.13
N ILE A 50 -26.78 -1.73 3.37
CA ILE A 50 -25.94 -2.43 4.34
C ILE A 50 -25.59 -3.83 3.84
N ASP A 51 -26.58 -4.59 3.37
CA ASP A 51 -26.36 -5.93 2.81
C ASP A 51 -25.42 -5.86 1.60
N PHE A 52 -25.63 -4.90 0.70
CA PHE A 52 -24.76 -4.68 -0.46
C PHE A 52 -23.31 -4.38 -0.05
N VAL A 53 -23.10 -3.50 0.95
CA VAL A 53 -21.76 -3.16 1.46
C VAL A 53 -21.10 -4.37 2.12
N LEU A 54 -21.84 -5.13 2.94
CA LEU A 54 -21.32 -6.35 3.58
C LEU A 54 -20.93 -7.40 2.55
N LEU A 55 -21.76 -7.61 1.52
CA LEU A 55 -21.43 -8.49 0.41
C LEU A 55 -20.17 -8.00 -0.30
N LEU A 56 -20.10 -6.72 -0.68
CA LEU A 56 -18.93 -6.14 -1.34
C LEU A 56 -17.65 -6.38 -0.53
N LEU A 57 -17.70 -6.20 0.79
CA LEU A 57 -16.58 -6.46 1.71
C LEU A 57 -16.15 -7.94 1.71
N LEU A 58 -17.11 -8.87 1.69
CA LEU A 58 -16.85 -10.31 1.60
C LEU A 58 -16.15 -10.68 0.29
N PHE A 59 -16.46 -10.01 -0.82
CA PHE A 59 -15.83 -10.26 -2.12
C PHE A 59 -14.48 -9.54 -2.27
N LEU A 60 -14.33 -8.34 -1.71
CA LEU A 60 -13.16 -7.49 -1.90
C LEU A 60 -11.89 -8.10 -1.28
N LYS A 61 -11.97 -8.62 -0.05
CA LYS A 61 -10.79 -9.16 0.65
C LYS A 61 -10.17 -10.37 -0.07
N PRO A 62 -10.94 -11.39 -0.49
CA PRO A 62 -10.42 -12.47 -1.31
C PRO A 62 -9.82 -11.98 -2.63
N LEU A 63 -10.43 -10.98 -3.28
CA LEU A 63 -9.91 -10.40 -4.52
C LEU A 63 -8.52 -9.78 -4.29
N LEU A 64 -8.38 -8.92 -3.26
CA LEU A 64 -7.10 -8.32 -2.91
C LEU A 64 -6.06 -9.38 -2.52
N LEU A 65 -6.47 -10.43 -1.80
CA LEU A 65 -5.57 -11.52 -1.40
C LEU A 65 -5.16 -12.44 -2.56
N GLN A 66 -5.95 -12.54 -3.63
CA GLN A 66 -5.60 -13.35 -4.80
C GLN A 66 -4.37 -12.77 -5.53
N ASP A 67 -4.23 -11.45 -5.59
CA ASP A 67 -3.06 -10.82 -6.20
C ASP A 67 -1.77 -11.10 -5.41
N TYR A 68 -1.87 -11.39 -4.10
CA TYR A 68 -0.76 -11.84 -3.27
C TYR A 68 -0.42 -13.34 -3.43
N LEU A 69 -1.19 -14.11 -4.21
CA LEU A 69 -0.92 -15.53 -4.48
C LEU A 69 -0.14 -15.77 -5.78
N LYS A 70 -0.12 -14.80 -6.70
CA LYS A 70 0.58 -14.95 -7.98
C LYS A 70 2.09 -14.97 -7.74
N GLU A 71 2.82 -15.91 -8.32
CA GLU A 71 4.28 -15.86 -8.25
C GLU A 71 4.77 -14.59 -8.95
N GLN A 72 5.82 -13.99 -8.37
CA GLN A 72 6.46 -12.79 -8.86
C GLN A 72 7.89 -13.16 -9.19
N GLU A 73 8.28 -12.87 -10.42
CA GLU A 73 9.66 -13.01 -10.85
C GLU A 73 10.22 -11.62 -11.15
N PHE A 74 11.44 -11.37 -10.70
CA PHE A 74 12.18 -10.16 -11.03
C PHE A 74 13.15 -10.54 -12.14
N VAL A 75 12.97 -9.93 -13.31
CA VAL A 75 13.71 -10.29 -14.52
C VAL A 75 14.46 -9.05 -14.99
N ALA A 76 15.75 -9.23 -15.28
CA ALA A 76 16.58 -8.19 -15.89
C ALA A 76 16.02 -7.81 -17.27
N VAL A 77 15.99 -6.52 -17.58
CA VAL A 77 15.45 -6.01 -18.85
C VAL A 77 16.21 -4.78 -19.29
N GLU A 78 16.19 -4.52 -20.58
CA GLU A 78 16.68 -3.27 -21.13
C GLU A 78 15.54 -2.22 -21.26
N PRO A 79 15.84 -0.91 -21.11
CA PRO A 79 14.84 0.15 -21.30
C PRO A 79 14.12 0.07 -22.65
N ASP A 80 14.83 -0.35 -23.71
CA ASP A 80 14.34 -0.39 -25.09
C ASP A 80 13.24 -1.45 -25.30
N GLU A 81 13.09 -2.40 -24.37
CA GLU A 81 11.98 -3.37 -24.37
C GLU A 81 10.61 -2.72 -24.06
N PHE A 82 10.60 -1.48 -23.56
CA PHE A 82 9.40 -0.78 -23.11
C PHE A 82 9.14 0.49 -23.93
N SER A 83 8.40 0.35 -25.02
CA SER A 83 8.06 1.48 -25.91
C SER A 83 7.32 2.64 -25.23
N GLN A 84 6.67 2.39 -24.09
CA GLN A 84 5.93 3.40 -23.31
C GLN A 84 6.77 4.07 -22.21
N LEU A 85 8.01 3.64 -22.02
CA LEU A 85 8.90 4.17 -20.99
C LEU A 85 9.26 5.62 -21.29
N ASP A 86 9.08 6.51 -20.31
CA ASP A 86 9.55 7.88 -20.40
C ASP A 86 11.06 7.92 -20.12
N VAL A 87 11.83 7.67 -21.17
CA VAL A 87 13.30 7.62 -21.14
C VAL A 87 13.90 8.94 -20.67
N LYS A 88 13.28 10.08 -21.00
CA LYS A 88 13.78 11.40 -20.58
C LYS A 88 13.68 11.56 -19.06
N SER A 89 12.52 11.24 -18.49
CA SER A 89 12.33 11.28 -17.04
C SER A 89 13.21 10.25 -16.34
N LEU A 90 13.34 9.02 -16.90
CA LEU A 90 14.23 8.00 -16.36
C LEU A 90 15.68 8.48 -16.28
N GLN A 91 16.20 9.08 -17.35
CA GLN A 91 17.57 9.60 -17.38
C GLN A 91 17.76 10.75 -16.40
N HIS A 92 16.78 11.65 -16.29
CA HIS A 92 16.81 12.74 -15.32
C HIS A 92 16.93 12.21 -13.88
N TYR A 93 16.09 11.26 -13.49
CA TYR A 93 16.16 10.63 -12.17
C TYR A 93 17.45 9.85 -11.96
N THR A 94 17.95 9.16 -12.99
CA THR A 94 19.22 8.40 -12.95
C THR A 94 20.38 9.34 -12.60
N ASN A 95 20.56 10.40 -13.38
CA ASN A 95 21.64 11.37 -13.16
C ASN A 95 21.55 12.01 -11.76
N ALA A 96 20.33 12.31 -11.30
CA ALA A 96 20.12 12.95 -10.00
C ALA A 96 20.40 12.00 -8.82
N LEU A 97 20.08 10.71 -8.93
CA LEU A 97 20.45 9.70 -7.92
C LEU A 97 21.95 9.44 -7.91
N GLU A 98 22.59 9.28 -9.09
CA GLU A 98 24.03 9.10 -9.20
C GLU A 98 24.80 10.29 -8.61
N SER A 99 24.36 11.52 -8.91
CA SER A 99 24.92 12.74 -8.31
C SER A 99 24.71 12.82 -6.80
N ALA A 100 23.72 12.10 -6.26
CA ALA A 100 23.47 11.99 -4.82
C ALA A 100 24.25 10.85 -4.14
N GLY A 101 25.11 10.13 -4.87
CA GLY A 101 25.96 9.06 -4.34
C GLY A 101 25.43 7.64 -4.52
N PHE A 102 24.31 7.46 -5.22
CA PHE A 102 23.79 6.13 -5.54
C PHE A 102 24.54 5.48 -6.71
N ALA A 103 24.82 4.18 -6.62
CA ALA A 103 25.33 3.38 -7.72
C ALA A 103 24.18 2.58 -8.37
N LYS A 104 24.07 2.62 -9.71
CA LYS A 104 23.11 1.79 -10.46
C LYS A 104 23.50 0.31 -10.35
N PHE A 105 22.52 -0.55 -10.07
CA PHE A 105 22.69 -2.00 -10.00
C PHE A 105 22.12 -2.72 -11.21
N ILE A 106 20.81 -2.61 -11.44
CA ILE A 106 20.11 -3.39 -12.46
C ILE A 106 18.85 -2.68 -12.95
N ASP A 107 18.53 -2.88 -14.22
CA ASP A 107 17.22 -2.58 -14.79
C ASP A 107 16.39 -3.87 -14.80
N PHE A 108 15.19 -3.81 -14.22
CA PHE A 108 14.37 -5.00 -14.03
C PHE A 108 12.88 -4.72 -14.25
N THR A 109 12.13 -5.78 -14.49
CA THR A 109 10.67 -5.79 -14.48
C THR A 109 10.17 -6.87 -13.53
N MET A 110 8.97 -6.68 -13.01
CA MET A 110 8.30 -7.67 -12.19
C MET A 110 7.26 -8.40 -13.03
N VAL A 111 7.50 -9.67 -13.34
CA VAL A 111 6.61 -10.46 -14.17
C VAL A 111 5.52 -11.09 -13.32
N TYR A 112 4.25 -10.87 -13.70
CA TYR A 112 3.09 -11.51 -13.10
C TYR A 112 2.28 -12.23 -14.15
N SER A 113 2.09 -13.54 -14.01
CA SER A 113 1.27 -14.31 -14.95
C SER A 113 1.61 -14.01 -16.43
N LYS A 114 2.91 -13.87 -16.73
CA LYS A 114 3.50 -13.52 -18.03
C LYS A 114 3.31 -12.06 -18.51
N GLN A 115 2.79 -11.17 -17.68
CA GLN A 115 2.70 -9.73 -17.99
C GLN A 115 3.86 -8.95 -17.37
N LYS A 116 4.37 -7.95 -18.10
CA LYS A 116 5.37 -6.97 -17.65
C LYS A 116 4.67 -5.62 -17.37
N PRO A 117 4.12 -5.38 -16.17
CA PRO A 117 3.27 -4.24 -15.89
C PRO A 117 4.06 -2.94 -15.69
N GLY A 118 5.39 -2.95 -15.79
CA GLY A 118 6.21 -1.80 -15.48
C GLY A 118 7.70 -2.02 -15.73
N PHE A 119 8.45 -0.94 -15.59
CA PHE A 119 9.91 -0.91 -15.62
C PHE A 119 10.40 -0.35 -14.28
N ALA A 120 11.52 -0.88 -13.77
CA ALA A 120 12.19 -0.35 -12.61
C ALA A 120 13.73 -0.37 -12.80
N ARG A 121 14.40 0.65 -12.26
CA ARG A 121 15.87 0.74 -12.17
C ARG A 121 16.26 0.81 -10.71
N LEU A 122 17.09 -0.14 -10.27
CA LEU A 122 17.55 -0.27 -8.90
C LEU A 122 18.91 0.39 -8.71
N PHE A 123 19.07 1.07 -7.57
CA PHE A 123 20.31 1.67 -7.11
C PHE A 123 20.56 1.37 -5.64
N PHE A 124 21.82 1.47 -5.22
CA PHE A 124 22.24 1.35 -3.82
C PHE A 124 23.14 2.51 -3.41
N HIS A 125 23.00 2.98 -2.17
CA HIS A 125 23.86 4.02 -1.61
C HIS A 125 24.89 3.40 -0.64
N PRO A 126 26.18 3.30 -1.01
CA PRO A 126 27.16 2.54 -0.22
C PRO A 126 27.46 3.15 1.16
N GLN A 127 27.35 4.47 1.32
CA GLN A 127 27.60 5.13 2.61
C GLN A 127 26.38 5.19 3.54
N HIS A 128 25.17 4.92 3.04
CA HIS A 128 23.92 5.05 3.79
C HIS A 128 23.11 3.76 3.86
N TYR A 129 23.61 2.70 3.20
CA TYR A 129 23.03 1.37 3.18
C TYR A 129 21.53 1.35 2.84
N CYS A 130 21.13 2.22 1.90
CA CYS A 130 19.75 2.34 1.44
C CYS A 130 19.61 2.08 -0.06
N TRP A 131 18.45 1.58 -0.46
CA TRP A 131 18.10 1.35 -1.85
C TRP A 131 17.37 2.57 -2.41
N ALA A 132 17.55 2.83 -3.71
CA ALA A 132 16.65 3.67 -4.47
C ALA A 132 16.12 2.92 -5.69
N GLU A 133 14.86 3.18 -6.02
CA GLU A 133 14.20 2.61 -7.18
C GLU A 133 13.57 3.75 -7.99
N ILE A 134 13.89 3.82 -9.29
CA ILE A 134 13.11 4.59 -10.25
C ILE A 134 12.13 3.63 -10.90
N ASN A 135 10.83 3.90 -10.86
CA ASN A 135 9.85 3.00 -11.48
C ASN A 135 8.76 3.73 -12.28
N GLN A 136 8.29 3.02 -13.31
CA GLN A 136 7.13 3.40 -14.13
C GLN A 136 6.22 2.19 -14.32
N THR A 137 4.90 2.42 -14.26
CA THR A 137 3.88 1.37 -14.37
C THR A 137 2.98 1.62 -15.58
N PHE A 138 2.67 0.56 -16.32
CA PHE A 138 1.95 0.52 -17.60
C PHE A 138 0.61 -0.24 -17.49
N LEU A 139 -0.09 -0.12 -16.35
CA LEU A 139 -1.28 -0.94 -16.08
C LEU A 139 -2.50 -0.53 -16.91
N SER A 140 -3.07 -1.48 -17.65
CA SER A 140 -4.36 -1.35 -18.35
C SER A 140 -4.46 -0.11 -19.26
N GLY A 141 -3.37 0.19 -19.99
CA GLY A 141 -3.31 1.35 -20.89
C GLY A 141 -3.11 2.70 -20.17
N ARG A 142 -3.00 2.71 -18.84
CA ARG A 142 -2.69 3.91 -18.07
C ARG A 142 -1.20 3.96 -17.75
N LEU A 143 -0.56 4.99 -18.30
CA LEU A 143 0.82 5.33 -18.00
C LEU A 143 0.89 6.10 -16.68
N MET A 144 1.58 5.56 -15.70
CA MET A 144 1.91 6.29 -14.48
C MET A 144 3.18 7.13 -14.72
N PRO A 145 3.34 8.32 -14.10
CA PRO A 145 4.58 9.06 -14.18
C PRO A 145 5.75 8.28 -13.58
N VAL A 146 6.95 8.51 -14.11
CA VAL A 146 8.21 8.04 -13.50
C VAL A 146 8.35 8.70 -12.12
N ALA A 147 8.74 7.92 -11.12
CA ALA A 147 8.95 8.38 -9.76
C ALA A 147 10.13 7.64 -9.13
N ALA A 148 10.75 8.27 -8.13
CA ALA A 148 11.78 7.67 -7.30
C ALA A 148 11.20 7.23 -5.95
N THR A 149 11.74 6.16 -5.40
CA THR A 149 11.48 5.70 -4.03
C THR A 149 12.80 5.32 -3.37
N ILE A 150 13.06 5.80 -2.17
CA ILE A 150 14.21 5.42 -1.35
C ILE A 150 13.72 4.53 -0.21
N ILE A 151 14.40 3.41 0.02
CA ILE A 151 13.99 2.37 0.96
C ILE A 151 15.18 2.03 1.87
N SER A 152 14.93 2.00 3.19
CA SER A 152 15.87 1.49 4.19
C SER A 152 15.18 0.47 5.08
N THR A 153 15.96 -0.46 5.61
CA THR A 153 15.52 -1.40 6.65
C THR A 153 16.19 -1.10 7.98
N LEU A 154 15.46 -1.39 9.06
CA LEU A 154 15.83 -1.16 10.45
C LEU A 154 15.53 -2.45 11.22
N GLU A 155 16.45 -2.91 12.05
CA GLU A 155 16.25 -4.14 12.81
C GLU A 155 15.30 -3.93 14.00
N PRO A 156 14.47 -4.93 14.38
CA PRO A 156 14.44 -6.29 13.83
C PRO A 156 13.51 -6.50 12.63
N ASP A 157 12.67 -5.52 12.26
CA ASP A 157 11.69 -5.73 11.17
C ASP A 157 11.00 -4.45 10.66
N TRP A 158 11.65 -3.29 10.81
CA TRP A 158 11.11 -2.02 10.35
C TRP A 158 11.63 -1.70 8.96
N SER A 159 10.80 -1.09 8.13
CA SER A 159 11.23 -0.49 6.88
C SER A 159 10.72 0.94 6.80
N LEU A 160 11.50 1.81 6.16
CA LEU A 160 11.10 3.15 5.80
C LEU A 160 11.19 3.29 4.31
N SER A 161 10.17 3.87 3.70
CA SER A 161 10.14 4.19 2.28
C SER A 161 9.72 5.65 2.08
N THR A 162 10.44 6.37 1.24
CA THR A 162 10.15 7.77 0.89
C THR A 162 10.07 7.89 -0.61
N THR A 163 8.95 8.37 -1.14
CA THR A 163 8.73 8.50 -2.60
C THR A 163 8.32 9.91 -2.97
N ASP A 164 8.64 10.32 -4.19
CA ASP A 164 8.19 11.58 -4.79
C ASP A 164 6.97 11.42 -5.72
N ARG A 165 6.37 10.22 -5.73
CA ARG A 165 5.25 9.91 -6.61
C ARG A 165 4.03 10.78 -6.32
N LYS A 166 3.64 11.57 -7.32
CA LYS A 166 2.32 12.23 -7.36
C LYS A 166 1.22 11.16 -7.35
N THR A 167 0.50 11.09 -6.24
CA THR A 167 -0.50 10.05 -5.96
C THR A 167 -1.81 10.70 -5.56
N SER A 168 -2.93 10.25 -6.12
CA SER A 168 -4.25 10.74 -5.73
C SER A 168 -4.60 10.29 -4.30
N GLY A 169 -5.49 11.01 -3.62
CA GLY A 169 -5.91 10.66 -2.25
C GLY A 169 -6.49 9.24 -2.14
N PHE A 170 -7.20 8.78 -3.16
CA PHE A 170 -7.70 7.41 -3.22
C PHE A 170 -6.56 6.37 -3.27
N LEU A 171 -5.56 6.58 -4.14
CA LEU A 171 -4.40 5.69 -4.23
C LEU A 171 -3.57 5.70 -2.92
N LEU A 172 -3.45 6.85 -2.26
CA LEU A 172 -2.86 6.95 -0.92
C LEU A 172 -3.63 6.11 0.10
N GLY A 173 -4.96 6.20 0.08
CA GLY A 173 -5.84 5.35 0.87
C GLY A 173 -5.60 3.86 0.63
N LEU A 174 -5.44 3.44 -0.64
CA LEU A 174 -5.12 2.05 -0.96
C LEU A 174 -3.76 1.61 -0.42
N ILE A 175 -2.74 2.48 -0.46
CA ILE A 175 -1.45 2.20 0.17
C ILE A 175 -1.64 1.95 1.68
N TYR A 176 -2.55 2.69 2.35
CA TYR A 176 -2.79 2.52 3.79
C TYR A 176 -3.53 1.21 4.08
N LEU A 177 -4.50 0.87 3.23
CA LEU A 177 -5.20 -0.40 3.29
C LEU A 177 -4.23 -1.58 3.11
N LEU A 178 -3.22 -1.45 2.25
CA LEU A 178 -2.24 -2.50 1.96
C LEU A 178 -0.99 -2.45 2.85
N GLY A 179 -0.81 -1.38 3.61
CA GLY A 179 0.30 -1.22 4.55
C GLY A 179 0.27 -2.24 5.69
N HIS A 180 1.46 -2.68 6.11
CA HIS A 180 1.66 -3.57 7.25
C HIS A 180 2.39 -2.84 8.38
N PRO A 181 2.12 -3.16 9.67
CA PRO A 181 2.45 -2.33 10.84
C PRO A 181 3.85 -1.71 10.93
N ARG A 182 4.88 -2.37 10.38
CA ARG A 182 6.28 -1.94 10.49
C ARG A 182 6.88 -1.39 9.18
N SER A 183 6.07 -1.13 8.13
CA SER A 183 6.53 -0.57 6.84
C SER A 183 6.17 0.91 6.68
N LEU A 184 6.97 1.78 7.25
CA LEU A 184 6.75 3.23 7.24
C LEU A 184 6.86 3.81 5.84
N TRP A 185 5.99 4.77 5.52
CA TRP A 185 5.93 5.36 4.19
C TRP A 185 5.71 6.87 4.21
N ILE A 186 6.42 7.60 3.36
CA ILE A 186 6.37 9.06 3.24
C ILE A 186 6.24 9.44 1.76
N ASN A 187 5.28 10.32 1.46
CA ASN A 187 5.14 10.97 0.15
C ASN A 187 5.66 12.41 0.19
N GLN A 188 6.60 12.72 -0.69
CA GLN A 188 7.12 14.07 -0.90
C GLN A 188 7.04 14.42 -2.38
N PRO A 189 5.82 14.72 -2.89
CA PRO A 189 5.60 14.81 -4.32
C PRO A 189 6.40 15.94 -4.95
N SER A 190 7.05 15.65 -6.09
CA SER A 190 7.84 16.62 -6.89
C SER A 190 9.11 17.15 -6.21
N VAL A 191 9.62 16.46 -5.19
CA VAL A 191 10.90 16.78 -4.56
C VAL A 191 12.03 16.14 -5.38
N THR A 192 13.17 16.83 -5.50
CA THR A 192 14.34 16.28 -6.22
C THR A 192 14.93 15.07 -5.50
N PRO A 193 15.56 14.11 -6.19
CA PRO A 193 16.13 12.91 -5.55
C PRO A 193 17.11 13.20 -4.41
N SER A 194 17.97 14.21 -4.54
CA SER A 194 18.89 14.60 -3.45
C SER A 194 18.15 15.09 -2.21
N LYS A 195 17.06 15.87 -2.40
CA LYS A 195 16.24 16.32 -1.27
C LYS A 195 15.38 15.19 -0.71
N LEU A 196 14.93 14.25 -1.54
CA LEU A 196 14.24 13.04 -1.14
C LEU A 196 15.13 12.19 -0.21
N LEU A 197 16.41 12.03 -0.55
CA LEU A 197 17.41 11.36 0.29
C LEU A 197 17.59 12.07 1.63
N GLN A 198 17.73 13.39 1.64
CA GLN A 198 17.86 14.14 2.90
C GLN A 198 16.66 13.91 3.83
N ILE A 199 15.43 13.99 3.30
CA ILE A 199 14.21 13.76 4.07
C ILE A 199 14.17 12.32 4.60
N HIS A 200 14.55 11.36 3.74
CA HIS A 200 14.61 9.95 4.10
C HIS A 200 15.59 9.71 5.26
N LEU A 201 16.83 10.18 5.15
CA LEU A 201 17.86 10.00 6.18
C LEU A 201 17.53 10.72 7.48
N GLN A 202 16.97 11.92 7.40
CA GLN A 202 16.51 12.66 8.58
C GLN A 202 15.46 11.85 9.35
N ARG A 203 14.45 11.32 8.63
CA ARG A 203 13.41 10.51 9.28
C ARG A 203 13.95 9.17 9.76
N LEU A 204 14.81 8.52 8.99
CA LEU A 204 15.46 7.26 9.35
C LEU A 204 16.17 7.40 10.70
N ARG A 205 17.03 8.42 10.86
CA ARG A 205 17.74 8.72 12.12
C ARG A 205 16.77 9.01 13.26
N GLN A 206 15.71 9.77 13.01
CA GLN A 206 14.70 10.06 14.03
C GLN A 206 14.04 8.77 14.53
N ILE A 207 13.62 7.88 13.62
CA ILE A 207 12.96 6.62 13.98
C ILE A 207 13.93 5.70 14.70
N ALA A 208 15.14 5.52 14.16
CA ALA A 208 16.20 4.71 14.74
C ALA A 208 16.50 5.14 16.18
N ASN A 209 16.70 6.44 16.41
CA ASN A 209 16.98 6.97 17.74
C ASN A 209 15.80 6.81 18.70
N THR A 210 14.58 7.10 18.24
CA THR A 210 13.38 7.03 19.11
C THR A 210 13.06 5.60 19.52
N LEU A 211 13.20 4.66 18.59
CA LEU A 211 12.90 3.25 18.82
C LEU A 211 14.14 2.42 19.20
N THR A 212 15.31 3.04 19.34
CA THR A 212 16.60 2.38 19.61
C THR A 212 16.82 1.19 18.67
N LEU A 213 16.62 1.44 17.37
CA LEU A 213 16.78 0.45 16.31
C LEU A 213 18.10 0.70 15.61
N GLU A 214 18.72 -0.37 15.14
CA GLU A 214 19.90 -0.30 14.30
C GLU A 214 19.49 -0.24 12.83
N VAL A 215 20.18 0.58 12.06
CA VAL A 215 20.05 0.56 10.59
C VAL A 215 20.69 -0.74 10.13
N THR A 216 19.93 -1.56 9.41
CA THR A 216 20.46 -2.82 8.89
C THR A 216 21.51 -2.48 7.84
N GLU A 217 22.78 -2.69 8.18
CA GLU A 217 23.84 -2.69 7.18
C GLU A 217 23.62 -3.93 6.32
N LEU A 218 23.24 -3.72 5.06
CA LEU A 218 23.07 -4.80 4.11
C LEU A 218 24.47 -5.31 3.76
N SER A 219 24.90 -6.36 4.47
CA SER A 219 26.17 -7.03 4.24
C SER A 219 26.33 -7.48 2.78
N ASP A 220 25.22 -7.82 2.14
CA ASP A 220 25.13 -8.16 0.73
C ASP A 220 24.40 -7.04 -0.04
N ALA A 221 25.16 -6.07 -0.55
CA ALA A 221 24.67 -5.12 -1.53
C ALA A 221 24.51 -5.83 -2.89
N SER A 222 23.49 -6.67 -3.02
CA SER A 222 23.15 -7.38 -4.25
C SER A 222 21.69 -7.14 -4.66
N PRO A 223 21.35 -7.23 -5.96
CA PRO A 223 19.96 -7.16 -6.40
C PRO A 223 19.09 -8.25 -5.75
N ASP A 224 19.65 -9.44 -5.52
CA ASP A 224 18.93 -10.55 -4.90
C ASP A 224 18.52 -10.25 -3.45
N ALA A 225 19.37 -9.56 -2.68
CA ALA A 225 19.02 -9.11 -1.34
C ALA A 225 17.82 -8.16 -1.35
N TYR A 226 17.75 -7.25 -2.33
CA TYR A 226 16.60 -6.37 -2.54
C TYR A 226 15.34 -7.14 -2.95
N PHE A 227 15.45 -8.09 -3.88
CA PHE A 227 14.32 -8.90 -4.33
C PHE A 227 13.78 -9.80 -3.20
N ASP A 228 14.66 -10.36 -2.36
CA ASP A 228 14.26 -11.11 -1.18
C ASP A 228 13.58 -10.24 -0.13
N PHE A 229 14.05 -9.02 0.07
CA PHE A 229 13.35 -8.03 0.87
C PHE A 229 11.93 -7.78 0.33
N GLN A 230 11.77 -7.56 -0.97
CA GLN A 230 10.45 -7.35 -1.59
C GLN A 230 9.53 -8.57 -1.43
N ARG A 231 10.07 -9.79 -1.58
CA ARG A 231 9.34 -11.05 -1.34
C ARG A 231 8.86 -11.16 0.12
N ARG A 232 9.73 -10.85 1.09
CA ARG A 232 9.37 -10.84 2.52
C ARG A 232 8.30 -9.80 2.84
N GLU A 233 8.46 -8.57 2.36
CA GLU A 233 7.49 -7.49 2.57
C GLU A 233 6.12 -7.85 2.00
N ARG A 234 6.08 -8.51 0.84
CA ARG A 234 4.83 -9.00 0.27
C ARG A 234 4.14 -10.03 1.17
N ILE A 235 4.87 -10.98 1.73
CA ILE A 235 4.31 -11.96 2.68
C ILE A 235 3.74 -11.25 3.91
N LYS A 236 4.45 -10.27 4.48
CA LYS A 236 3.96 -9.48 5.62
C LYS A 236 2.71 -8.68 5.27
N ARG A 237 2.66 -8.01 4.11
CA ARG A 237 1.47 -7.29 3.64
C ARG A 237 0.27 -8.24 3.51
N LYS A 238 0.48 -9.44 2.95
CA LYS A 238 -0.57 -10.48 2.86
C LYS A 238 -1.09 -10.87 4.24
N GLN A 239 -0.20 -11.16 5.19
CA GLN A 239 -0.57 -11.54 6.56
C GLN A 239 -1.29 -10.40 7.28
N ALA A 240 -0.83 -9.16 7.12
CA ALA A 240 -1.47 -7.98 7.68
C ALA A 240 -2.88 -7.78 7.10
N LEU A 241 -3.04 -7.89 5.77
CA LEU A 241 -4.33 -7.79 5.09
C LEU A 241 -5.30 -8.89 5.54
N GLN A 242 -4.82 -10.12 5.77
CA GLN A 242 -5.63 -11.22 6.33
C GLN A 242 -6.19 -10.88 7.71
N ARG A 243 -5.43 -10.18 8.55
CA ARG A 243 -5.86 -9.77 9.90
C ARG A 243 -6.64 -8.45 9.92
N LYS A 244 -6.56 -7.64 8.86
CA LYS A 244 -7.18 -6.31 8.80
C LYS A 244 -8.71 -6.41 8.72
N ASN A 245 -9.38 -5.51 9.43
CA ASN A 245 -10.81 -5.26 9.32
C ASN A 245 -11.07 -4.39 8.07
N MET A 246 -11.78 -4.95 7.09
CA MET A 246 -12.00 -4.29 5.81
C MET A 246 -12.93 -3.08 5.90
N ILE A 247 -13.86 -3.04 6.85
CA ILE A 247 -14.75 -1.89 7.04
C ILE A 247 -13.91 -0.67 7.44
N VAL A 248 -13.05 -0.85 8.44
CA VAL A 248 -12.12 0.19 8.90
C VAL A 248 -11.18 0.60 7.76
N GLY A 249 -10.60 -0.38 7.06
CA GLY A 249 -9.69 -0.11 5.95
C GLY A 249 -10.32 0.67 4.79
N ILE A 250 -11.57 0.36 4.40
CA ILE A 250 -12.28 1.14 3.37
C ILE A 250 -12.62 2.54 3.89
N ALA A 251 -13.06 2.67 5.14
CA ALA A 251 -13.30 3.98 5.73
C ALA A 251 -12.03 4.85 5.70
N GLU A 252 -10.87 4.29 6.04
CA GLU A 252 -9.57 4.97 5.93
C GLU A 252 -9.24 5.38 4.48
N VAL A 253 -9.56 4.55 3.50
CA VAL A 253 -9.39 4.89 2.07
C VAL A 253 -10.26 6.07 1.68
N LEU A 254 -11.54 6.06 2.07
CA LEU A 254 -12.48 7.14 1.76
C LEU A 254 -12.10 8.45 2.45
N ILE A 255 -11.70 8.39 3.72
CA ILE A 255 -11.18 9.54 4.47
C ILE A 255 -9.93 10.10 3.77
N SER A 256 -9.01 9.23 3.34
CA SER A 256 -7.79 9.65 2.64
C SER A 256 -8.05 10.22 1.24
N ALA A 257 -9.16 9.84 0.60
CA ALA A 257 -9.58 10.44 -0.66
C ALA A 257 -9.96 11.93 -0.50
N VAL A 258 -10.56 12.30 0.64
CA VAL A 258 -10.97 13.68 0.95
C VAL A 258 -9.83 14.45 1.62
N ASN A 259 -9.13 13.84 2.58
CA ASN A 259 -8.03 14.43 3.33
C ASN A 259 -6.78 13.54 3.24
N PRO A 260 -6.02 13.62 2.14
CA PRO A 260 -4.88 12.76 1.91
C PRO A 260 -3.75 13.04 2.88
N LYS A 261 -3.46 12.07 3.75
CA LYS A 261 -2.24 12.08 4.55
C LYS A 261 -1.06 11.68 3.67
N ARG A 262 0.05 12.41 3.83
CA ARG A 262 1.29 12.14 3.08
C ARG A 262 2.23 11.18 3.80
N GLU A 263 1.90 10.80 5.03
CA GLU A 263 2.75 9.95 5.85
C GLU A 263 1.92 8.82 6.45
N TRP A 264 2.41 7.59 6.32
CA TRP A 264 1.88 6.41 6.97
C TRP A 264 2.90 5.89 7.96
N MET A 265 2.56 5.99 9.25
CA MET A 265 3.49 5.66 10.34
C MET A 265 3.20 4.30 10.99
N GLY A 266 2.27 3.49 10.45
CA GLY A 266 1.95 2.17 10.98
C GLY A 266 1.76 2.14 12.49
N ASP A 267 2.44 1.19 13.14
CA ASP A 267 2.44 1.04 14.60
C ASP A 267 3.56 1.84 15.30
N TYR A 268 4.25 2.75 14.59
CA TYR A 268 5.33 3.57 15.16
C TYR A 268 4.88 4.27 16.46
N GLN A 269 3.72 4.92 16.44
CA GLN A 269 3.21 5.64 17.61
C GLN A 269 2.92 4.70 18.79
N LYS A 270 2.45 3.48 18.53
CA LYS A 270 2.23 2.47 19.57
C LYS A 270 3.56 1.99 20.15
N ALA A 271 4.56 1.77 19.30
CA ALA A 271 5.90 1.38 19.73
C ALA A 271 6.56 2.47 20.60
N VAL A 272 6.40 3.75 20.22
CA VAL A 272 6.87 4.90 21.02
C VAL A 272 6.17 4.96 22.38
N ALA A 273 4.85 4.78 22.41
CA ALA A 273 4.08 4.80 23.66
C ALA A 273 4.49 3.66 24.62
N THR A 274 4.73 2.47 24.08
CA THR A 274 5.14 1.29 24.86
C THR A 274 6.49 1.48 25.52
N LYS A 275 7.43 2.20 24.89
CA LYS A 275 8.75 2.50 25.48
C LYS A 275 8.74 3.52 26.62
N ARG A 276 7.69 4.33 26.73
CA ARG A 276 7.58 5.37 27.77
C ARG A 276 7.00 4.84 29.08
N GLN A 277 6.41 3.65 29.05
CA GLN A 277 5.90 2.93 30.22
C GLN A 277 7.01 2.07 30.80
#